data_AF-A0A8J4WDF9-F1
#
_entry.id   AF-A0A8J4WDF9-F1
#
_cell.length_a   1.000
_cell.length_b   1.000
_cell.length_c   1.000
_cell.angle_alpha   90.00
_cell.angle_beta   90.00
_cell.angle_gamma   90.00
#
_symmetry.space_group_name_H-M   'P 1'
#
loop_
_entity.id
_entity.type
_entity.pdbx_description
1 polymer ?
#
loop_
_entity_poly.entity_id
_entity_poly.type
_entity_poly.pdbx_seq_one_letter_code
_entity_poly.pdbx_strand_id
1 'polypeptide(L)'
;MVTEMNYPDWMGVGPMAGLNLRPPPQLNMKEDEGLSERWKMWKLQFQDFRTLARLSSAENAFQMSMFRHAIRQHAVRCINTFPYKADKDTEYWGNVIKKLECYCLGIYELHF
;
A
#
# COMPACT_ATOMS: atom_id res chain seq x y z
N MET A 1 18.81 35.96 7.21
CA MET A 1 18.02 36.11 5.97
C MET A 1 18.15 34.81 5.21
N VAL A 2 17.09 34.01 5.14
CA VAL A 2 17.10 32.74 4.38
C VAL A 2 16.25 32.99 3.14
N THR A 3 16.86 32.84 1.97
CA THR A 3 16.24 33.07 0.67
C THR A 3 15.12 32.05 0.47
N GLU A 4 13.88 32.52 0.34
CA GLU A 4 12.76 31.68 -0.11
C GLU A 4 13.06 31.16 -1.52
N MET A 5 13.20 29.84 -1.67
CA MET A 5 13.26 29.21 -2.99
C MET A 5 11.88 29.31 -3.63
N ASN A 6 11.76 30.19 -4.62
CA ASN A 6 10.56 30.36 -5.43
C ASN A 6 10.50 29.22 -6.47
N TYR A 7 9.55 28.30 -6.32
CA TYR A 7 9.34 27.20 -7.27
C TYR A 7 8.41 27.65 -8.42
N PRO A 8 8.67 27.26 -9.68
CA PRO A 8 7.94 27.76 -10.85
C PRO A 8 6.52 27.19 -10.98
N ASP A 9 5.59 28.03 -11.48
CA ASP A 9 4.13 27.82 -11.60
C ASP A 9 3.65 26.55 -12.35
N TRP A 10 4.52 25.90 -13.14
CA TRP A 10 4.17 24.65 -13.82
C TRP A 10 4.31 23.41 -12.91
N MET A 11 4.81 23.58 -11.68
CA MET A 11 4.64 22.61 -10.59
C MET A 11 3.24 22.72 -9.94
N GLY A 12 2.29 23.34 -10.64
CA GLY A 12 0.90 22.89 -10.73
C GLY A 12 0.33 22.33 -9.44
N VAL A 13 -0.03 23.24 -8.54
CA VAL A 13 -1.00 23.01 -7.46
C VAL A 13 -2.31 22.47 -8.06
N GLY A 14 -2.34 21.16 -8.32
CA GLY A 14 -3.58 20.39 -8.27
C GLY A 14 -4.12 20.39 -6.83
N PRO A 15 -5.40 20.01 -6.60
CA PRO A 15 -6.15 20.27 -5.36
C PRO A 15 -5.66 19.52 -4.09
N MET A 16 -4.38 19.18 -3.98
CA MET A 16 -3.79 18.44 -2.87
C MET A 16 -3.18 19.35 -1.79
N ALA A 17 -3.09 20.66 -2.02
CA ALA A 17 -2.72 21.64 -1.00
C ALA A 17 -3.89 21.84 -0.01
N GLY A 18 -4.12 20.86 0.87
CA GLY A 18 -5.14 20.98 1.91
C GLY A 18 -5.48 19.69 2.64
N LEU A 19 -5.20 18.52 2.06
CA LEU A 19 -5.43 17.24 2.72
C LEU A 19 -4.09 16.70 3.22
N ASN A 20 -3.86 16.77 4.53
CA ASN A 20 -2.78 16.05 5.22
C ASN A 20 -3.05 14.54 5.17
N LEU A 21 -2.98 13.97 3.96
CA LEU A 21 -3.24 12.57 3.67
C LEU A 21 -2.10 11.74 4.21
N ARG A 22 -2.31 11.17 5.39
CA ARG A 22 -1.39 10.21 5.96
C ARG A 22 -1.78 8.82 5.49
N PRO A 23 -0.80 7.98 5.08
CA PRO A 23 -1.07 6.57 4.89
C PRO A 23 -1.55 5.95 6.22
N PRO A 24 -2.26 4.82 6.18
CA PRO A 24 -2.64 4.10 7.39
C PRO A 24 -1.41 3.77 8.25
N PRO A 25 -1.60 3.61 9.57
CA PRO A 25 -0.55 3.10 10.44
C PRO A 25 -0.07 1.73 9.94
N GLN A 26 1.16 1.37 10.29
CA GLN A 26 1.75 0.09 9.89
C GLN A 26 0.84 -1.08 10.31
N LEU A 27 0.66 -2.04 9.41
CA LEU A 27 0.00 -3.30 9.73
C LEU A 27 0.86 -4.11 10.71
N ASN A 28 0.29 -4.46 11.85
CA ASN A 28 0.90 -5.37 12.79
C ASN A 28 0.67 -6.82 12.33
N MET A 29 1.75 -7.47 11.91
CA MET A 29 1.75 -8.83 11.33
C MET A 29 1.92 -9.93 12.39
N LYS A 30 1.69 -9.65 13.67
CA LYS A 30 1.75 -10.68 14.70
C LYS A 30 0.71 -11.77 14.42
N GLU A 31 1.15 -13.02 14.27
CA GLU A 31 0.29 -14.17 14.02
C GLU A 31 -0.47 -14.54 15.31
N ASP A 32 -1.60 -13.88 15.52
CA ASP A 32 -2.55 -14.09 16.61
C ASP A 32 -3.99 -13.98 16.08
N GLU A 33 -4.98 -14.34 16.91
CA GLU A 33 -6.40 -14.34 16.53
C GLU A 33 -6.89 -12.99 15.95
N GLY A 34 -6.24 -11.87 16.30
CA GLY A 34 -6.56 -10.53 15.82
C GLY A 34 -5.90 -10.13 14.48
N LEU A 35 -5.09 -10.98 13.83
CA LEU A 35 -4.47 -10.64 12.54
C LEU A 35 -5.51 -10.35 11.46
N SER A 36 -6.55 -11.18 11.39
CA SER A 36 -7.61 -11.06 10.37
C SER A 36 -8.40 -9.76 10.48
N GLU A 37 -8.74 -9.33 11.70
CA GLU A 37 -9.46 -8.08 11.96
C GLU A 37 -8.57 -6.86 11.69
N ARG A 38 -7.30 -6.88 12.14
CA ARG A 38 -6.33 -5.82 11.85
C ARG A 38 -6.12 -5.65 10.36
N TRP A 39 -6.06 -6.76 9.61
CA TRP A 39 -5.98 -6.72 8.15
C TRP A 39 -7.19 -6.05 7.52
N LYS A 40 -8.42 -6.45 7.90
CA LYS A 40 -9.66 -5.85 7.36
C LYS A 40 -9.70 -4.34 7.59
N MET A 41 -9.38 -3.91 8.81
CA MET A 41 -9.35 -2.48 9.17
C MET A 41 -8.27 -1.72 8.40
N TRP A 42 -7.07 -2.28 8.32
CA TRP A 42 -5.97 -1.67 7.57
C TRP A 42 -6.25 -1.57 6.08
N LYS A 43 -6.81 -2.62 5.47
CA LYS A 43 -7.17 -2.67 4.05
C LYS A 43 -8.20 -1.60 3.70
N LEU A 44 -9.22 -1.42 4.55
CA LEU A 44 -10.22 -0.35 4.39
C LEU A 44 -9.55 1.03 4.43
N GLN A 45 -8.73 1.30 5.46
CA GLN A 45 -8.02 2.59 5.58
C GLN A 45 -7.08 2.85 4.39
N PHE A 46 -6.40 1.82 3.90
CA PHE A 46 -5.54 1.94 2.72
C PHE A 46 -6.35 2.20 1.44
N GLN A 47 -7.54 1.62 1.32
CA GLN A 47 -8.44 1.86 0.19
C GLN A 47 -8.97 3.29 0.16
N ASP A 48 -9.32 3.85 1.33
CA ASP A 48 -9.71 5.25 1.46
C ASP A 48 -8.55 6.18 1.08
N PHE A 49 -7.35 5.90 1.62
CA PHE A 49 -6.13 6.62 1.27
C PHE A 49 -5.84 6.56 -0.23
N ARG A 50 -5.94 5.37 -0.84
CA ARG A 50 -5.73 5.15 -2.28
C ARG A 50 -6.69 5.96 -3.14
N THR A 51 -7.94 6.07 -2.71
CA THR A 51 -8.97 6.87 -3.39
C THR A 51 -8.64 8.36 -3.30
N LEU A 52 -8.36 8.86 -2.09
CA LEU A 52 -8.05 10.27 -1.85
C LEU A 52 -6.73 10.71 -2.50
N ALA A 53 -5.72 9.85 -2.50
CA ALA A 53 -4.44 10.08 -3.16
C ALA A 53 -4.46 9.78 -4.68
N ARG A 54 -5.62 9.41 -5.23
CA ARG A 54 -5.82 9.08 -6.66
C ARG A 54 -4.85 8.02 -7.19
N LEU A 55 -4.39 7.09 -6.35
CA LEU A 55 -3.39 6.09 -6.75
C LEU A 55 -3.91 5.14 -7.82
N SER A 56 -5.22 4.93 -7.89
CA SER A 56 -5.85 4.09 -8.93
C SER A 56 -5.58 4.56 -10.36
N SER A 57 -5.24 5.84 -10.55
CA SER A 57 -4.88 6.42 -11.84
C SER A 57 -3.37 6.50 -12.07
N ALA A 58 -2.56 6.13 -11.07
CA ALA A 58 -1.11 6.17 -11.17
C ALA A 58 -0.55 4.87 -11.76
N GLU A 59 0.70 4.90 -12.24
CA GLU A 59 1.39 3.71 -12.73
C GLU A 59 1.54 2.63 -11.65
N ASN A 60 1.54 1.36 -12.05
CA ASN A 60 1.62 0.22 -11.13
C ASN A 60 2.86 0.31 -10.21
N ALA A 61 4.01 0.73 -10.73
CA ALA A 61 5.23 0.91 -9.95
C ALA A 61 5.05 1.94 -8.82
N PHE A 62 4.34 3.04 -9.09
CA PHE A 62 4.02 4.05 -8.09
C PHE A 62 3.03 3.52 -7.05
N GLN A 63 1.97 2.84 -7.49
CA GLN A 63 1.00 2.20 -6.60
C GLN A 63 1.68 1.20 -5.64
N MET A 64 2.57 0.36 -6.19
CA MET A 64 3.35 -0.61 -5.42
C MET A 64 4.31 0.05 -4.44
N SER A 65 4.99 1.12 -4.84
CA SER A 65 5.90 1.87 -3.97
C SER A 65 5.14 2.50 -2.80
N MET A 66 3.98 3.11 -3.07
CA MET A 66 3.10 3.67 -2.04
C MET A 66 2.56 2.61 -1.10
N PHE A 67 2.16 1.45 -1.62
CA PHE A 67 1.71 0.32 -0.82
C PHE A 67 2.81 -0.21 0.10
N ARG A 68 4.02 -0.47 -0.43
CA ARG A 68 5.19 -0.91 0.35
C ARG A 68 5.58 0.11 1.41
N HIS A 69 5.48 1.40 1.08
CA HIS A 69 5.73 2.48 2.03
C HIS A 69 4.74 2.47 3.20
N ALA A 70 3.43 2.36 2.90
CA ALA A 70 2.37 2.38 3.91
C ALA A 70 2.38 1.15 4.82
N ILE A 71 2.59 -0.04 4.24
CA ILE A 71 2.52 -1.30 4.98
C ILE A 71 3.79 -1.60 5.79
N ARG A 72 4.91 -0.94 5.46
CA ARG A 72 6.22 -0.99 6.13
C ARG A 72 6.89 -2.38 6.10
N GLN A 73 8.13 -2.42 6.60
CA GLN A 73 9.10 -3.50 6.34
C GLN A 73 8.66 -4.90 6.75
N HIS A 74 7.93 -5.05 7.87
CA HIS A 74 7.52 -6.39 8.35
C HIS A 74 6.56 -7.07 7.39
N ALA A 75 5.55 -6.35 6.90
CA ALA A 75 4.63 -6.88 5.93
C ALA A 75 5.25 -7.09 4.54
N VAL A 76 6.22 -6.23 4.17
CA VAL A 76 7.01 -6.42 2.94
C VAL A 76 7.81 -7.73 2.98
N ARG A 77 8.35 -8.11 4.14
CA ARG A 77 9.03 -9.41 4.29
C ARG A 77 8.07 -10.58 4.04
N CYS A 78 6.87 -10.55 4.61
CA CYS A 78 5.84 -11.57 4.35
C CYS A 78 5.50 -11.67 2.86
N ILE A 79 5.30 -10.51 2.21
CA ILE A 79 5.02 -10.43 0.76
C ILE A 79 6.12 -11.12 -0.05
N ASN A 80 7.40 -10.86 0.26
CA ASN A 80 8.53 -11.44 -0.46
C ASN A 80 8.67 -12.96 -0.27
N THR A 81 7.99 -13.56 0.70
CA THR A 81 7.99 -15.02 0.92
C THR A 81 6.87 -15.75 0.18
N PHE A 82 5.91 -15.02 -0.39
CA PHE A 82 4.79 -15.67 -1.07
C PHE A 82 5.26 -16.36 -2.37
N PRO A 83 4.72 -17.56 -2.68
CA PRO A 83 4.97 -18.18 -3.96
C PRO A 83 4.21 -17.42 -5.05
N TYR A 84 4.93 -16.90 -6.05
CA TYR A 84 4.35 -16.25 -7.24
C TYR A 84 4.54 -17.16 -8.46
N LYS A 85 3.59 -17.18 -9.40
CA LYS A 85 3.70 -18.00 -10.62
C LYS A 85 4.64 -17.37 -11.65
N ALA A 86 4.71 -16.05 -11.69
CA ALA A 86 5.66 -15.31 -12.51
C ALA A 86 6.28 -14.15 -11.72
N ASP A 87 7.52 -13.78 -12.04
CA ASP A 87 8.20 -12.64 -11.40
C ASP A 87 7.39 -11.34 -11.46
N LYS A 88 6.64 -11.15 -12.56
CA LYS A 88 5.77 -9.97 -12.78
C LYS A 88 4.54 -9.92 -11.87
N ASP A 89 4.14 -11.03 -11.24
CA ASP A 89 3.01 -11.02 -10.31
C ASP A 89 3.29 -10.16 -9.07
N THR A 90 4.57 -9.97 -8.73
CA THR A 90 5.02 -9.11 -7.64
C THR A 90 4.92 -7.61 -7.94
N GLU A 91 4.75 -7.26 -9.22
CA GLU A 91 4.64 -5.88 -9.71
C GLU A 91 3.18 -5.41 -9.77
N TYR A 92 2.22 -6.34 -9.75
CA TYR A 92 0.80 -6.01 -9.80
C TYR A 92 0.21 -5.95 -8.39
N TRP A 93 -0.18 -4.75 -7.97
CA TRP A 93 -0.76 -4.48 -6.65
C TRP A 93 -1.94 -5.40 -6.32
N GLY A 94 -2.81 -5.69 -7.29
CA GLY A 94 -3.96 -6.56 -7.11
C GLY A 94 -3.60 -8.01 -6.77
N ASN A 95 -2.46 -8.51 -7.27
CA ASN A 95 -2.00 -9.87 -6.98
C ASN A 95 -1.39 -9.95 -5.58
N VAL A 96 -0.60 -8.93 -5.22
CA VAL A 96 0.04 -8.84 -3.90
C VAL A 96 -0.99 -8.68 -2.78
N ILE A 97 -1.97 -7.78 -2.94
CA ILE A 97 -3.02 -7.56 -1.92
C ILE A 97 -3.86 -8.83 -1.72
N LYS A 98 -4.14 -9.59 -2.79
CA LYS A 98 -4.92 -10.82 -2.72
C LYS A 98 -4.18 -11.93 -1.98
N LYS A 99 -2.90 -12.16 -2.29
CA LYS A 99 -2.08 -13.16 -1.56
C LYS A 99 -1.91 -12.77 -0.10
N LEU A 100 -1.72 -11.49 0.18
CA LEU A 100 -1.64 -10.99 1.56
C LEU A 100 -2.96 -11.15 2.32
N GLU A 101 -4.09 -10.92 1.65
CA GLU A 101 -5.42 -11.16 2.23
C GLU A 101 -5.64 -12.64 2.58
N CYS A 102 -5.28 -13.55 1.68
CA CYS A 102 -5.31 -14.98 1.95
C CYS A 102 -4.49 -15.34 3.19
N TYR A 103 -3.26 -14.81 3.29
CA TYR A 103 -2.39 -15.01 4.44
C TYR A 103 -3.03 -14.48 5.74
N CYS A 104 -3.47 -13.22 5.77
CA CYS A 104 -4.04 -12.61 6.98
C CYS A 104 -5.37 -13.23 7.43
N LEU A 105 -6.13 -13.81 6.50
CA LEU A 105 -7.39 -14.50 6.80
C LEU A 105 -7.19 -16.00 7.11
N GLY A 106 -5.96 -16.51 7.04
CA GLY A 106 -5.68 -17.94 7.21
C GLY A 106 -6.28 -18.81 6.10
N ILE A 107 -6.56 -18.23 4.93
CA ILE A 107 -7.09 -18.93 3.76
C ILE A 107 -5.89 -19.48 2.98
N TYR A 108 -5.55 -20.73 3.25
CA TYR A 108 -4.53 -21.47 2.51
C TYR A 108 -5.12 -22.07 1.24
N GLU A 109 -5.43 -21.25 0.23
CA GLU A 109 -5.70 -21.79 -1.11
C GLU A 109 -4.42 -21.85 -1.95
N LEU A 110 -4.11 -23.10 -2.31
CA LEU A 110 -3.01 -23.59 -3.12
C LEU A 110 -3.13 -23.09 -4.58
N HIS A 111 -2.02 -22.66 -5.17
CA HIS A 111 -1.84 -22.42 -6.61
C HIS A 111 -2.56 -21.21 -7.27
N PHE A 112 -2.20 -19.97 -6.89
CA PHE A 112 -2.39 -18.79 -7.75
C PHE A 112 -1.16 -18.39 -8.52
#